data_AF-A0A2K3J6H8-F1
#
_entry.id   AF-A0A2K3J6H8-F1
#
_cell.length_a   1.000
_cell.length_b   1.000
_cell.length_c   1.000
_cell.angle_alpha   90.00
_cell.angle_beta   90.00
_cell.angle_gamma   90.00
#
_symmetry.space_group_name_H-M   'P 1'
#
loop_
_entity.id
_entity.type
_entity.pdbx_description
1 polymer ?
#
loop_
_entity_poly.entity_id
_entity_poly.type
_entity_poly.pdbx_seq_one_letter_code
_entity_poly.pdbx_strand_id
1 'polypeptide(L)'
;MNKNRKLVTICYDHIGGVLGEIIFKFLLKEKWIEQSENDCIITEKGCNELEMIGIDISKLRDSKRKTINVCTERNLGIFHEHIGSHLGSILLEHMIESKWLQKKNDKDFELNDKGLQALETLGVDIKKIIS
;
A
#
# COMPACT_ATOMS: atom_id res chain seq x y z
N MET A 1 -6.64 -7.02 20.89
CA MET A 1 -5.55 -6.62 19.98
C MET A 1 -4.22 -6.51 20.73
N ASN A 2 -3.10 -6.99 20.17
CA ASN A 2 -1.77 -6.65 20.69
C ASN A 2 -1.56 -5.14 20.48
N LYS A 3 -1.50 -4.36 21.58
CA LYS A 3 -1.35 -2.89 21.61
C LYS A 3 -0.12 -2.31 20.89
N ASN A 4 0.63 -3.14 20.13
CA ASN A 4 1.97 -2.84 19.65
C ASN A 4 2.12 -2.88 18.12
N ARG A 5 1.06 -3.06 17.33
CA ARG A 5 1.18 -2.97 15.85
C ARG A 5 1.00 -1.53 15.39
N LYS A 6 2.00 -0.98 14.70
CA LYS A 6 1.87 0.33 14.04
C LYS A 6 0.94 0.19 12.84
N LEU A 7 -0.13 0.98 12.82
CA LEU A 7 -1.10 0.98 11.73
C LEU A 7 -0.46 1.44 10.41
N VAL A 8 0.15 2.63 10.45
CA VAL A 8 0.86 3.23 9.33
C VAL A 8 2.34 3.34 9.69
N THR A 9 3.21 2.84 8.82
CA THR A 9 4.64 3.09 8.83
C THR A 9 5.09 3.51 7.44
N ILE A 10 6.24 4.17 7.36
CA ILE A 10 6.91 4.42 6.08
C ILE A 10 8.13 3.50 6.05
N CYS A 11 8.12 2.54 5.13
CA CYS A 11 9.26 1.69 4.83
C CYS A 11 9.98 2.33 3.63
N TYR A 12 11.13 2.95 3.84
CA TYR A 12 11.81 3.79 2.83
C TYR A 12 10.90 4.90 2.28
N ASP A 13 10.31 4.67 1.12
CA ASP A 13 9.39 5.56 0.42
C ASP A 13 8.05 4.87 0.08
N HIS A 14 7.71 3.77 0.75
CA HIS A 14 6.47 3.02 0.57
C HIS A 14 5.67 2.87 1.87
N ILE A 15 4.35 2.65 1.72
CA ILE A 15 3.43 2.43 2.83
C ILE A 15 3.65 1.04 3.45
N GLY A 16 4.00 1.00 4.73
CA GLY A 16 4.25 -0.24 5.49
C GLY A 16 3.24 -0.47 6.61
N GLY A 17 3.63 -1.28 7.59
CA GLY A 17 2.83 -1.58 8.78
C GLY A 17 1.58 -2.38 8.45
N VAL A 18 0.58 -2.32 9.33
CA VAL A 18 -0.67 -3.07 9.14
C VAL A 18 -1.42 -2.62 7.88
N LEU A 19 -1.39 -1.31 7.58
CA LEU A 19 -2.05 -0.76 6.40
C LEU A 19 -1.40 -1.28 5.10
N GLY A 20 -0.08 -1.24 5.00
CA GLY A 20 0.65 -1.78 3.85
C GLY A 20 0.36 -3.27 3.62
N GLU A 21 0.29 -4.06 4.69
CA GLU A 21 -0.04 -5.49 4.63
C GLU A 21 -1.48 -5.75 4.17
N ILE A 22 -2.44 -4.97 4.64
CA ILE A 22 -3.84 -5.10 4.23
C ILE A 22 -4.01 -4.71 2.76
N ILE A 23 -3.39 -3.62 2.30
CA ILE A 23 -3.42 -3.20 0.89
C ILE A 23 -2.79 -4.28 0.00
N PHE A 24 -1.63 -4.81 0.39
CA PHE A 24 -0.97 -5.89 -0.36
C PHE A 24 -1.87 -7.12 -0.52
N LYS A 25 -2.48 -7.57 0.57
CA LYS A 25 -3.41 -8.71 0.57
C LYS A 25 -4.66 -8.45 -0.27
N PHE A 26 -5.17 -7.22 -0.25
CA PHE A 26 -6.30 -6.82 -1.09
C PHE A 26 -5.92 -6.89 -2.59
N LEU A 27 -4.79 -6.28 -2.99
CA LEU A 27 -4.30 -6.31 -4.37
C LEU A 27 -4.09 -7.74 -4.89
N LEU A 28 -3.57 -8.65 -4.05
CA LEU A 28 -3.44 -10.07 -4.39
C LEU A 28 -4.80 -10.75 -4.54
N LYS A 29 -5.70 -10.57 -3.56
CA LYS A 29 -7.02 -11.21 -3.55
C LYS A 29 -7.85 -10.79 -4.76
N GLU A 30 -7.81 -9.51 -5.11
CA GLU A 30 -8.55 -8.96 -6.24
C GLU A 30 -7.82 -9.15 -7.58
N LYS A 31 -6.66 -9.83 -7.59
CA LYS A 31 -5.82 -10.08 -8.77
C LYS A 31 -5.38 -8.80 -9.48
N TRP A 32 -5.16 -7.72 -8.73
CA TRP A 32 -4.50 -6.52 -9.27
C TRP A 32 -3.00 -6.77 -9.42
N ILE A 33 -2.46 -7.61 -8.54
CA ILE A 33 -1.10 -8.11 -8.64
C ILE A 33 -1.11 -9.63 -8.56
N GLU A 34 -0.08 -10.23 -9.14
CA GLU A 34 0.21 -11.65 -8.99
C GLU A 34 1.63 -11.81 -8.43
N GLN A 35 1.79 -12.82 -7.57
CA GLN A 35 3.07 -13.15 -6.96
C GLN A 35 3.43 -14.59 -7.30
N SER A 36 4.66 -14.79 -7.74
CA SER A 36 5.34 -16.08 -7.87
C SER A 36 6.49 -16.16 -6.87
N GLU A 37 7.19 -17.30 -6.79
CA GLU A 37 8.28 -17.51 -5.83
C GLU A 37 9.36 -16.42 -5.87
N ASN A 38 9.66 -15.89 -7.05
CA ASN A 38 10.75 -14.93 -7.26
C ASN A 38 10.31 -13.59 -7.84
N ASP A 39 9.02 -13.42 -8.13
CA ASP A 39 8.57 -12.20 -8.79
C ASP A 39 7.16 -11.77 -8.39
N CYS A 40 6.90 -10.47 -8.58
CA CYS A 40 5.58 -9.89 -8.44
C CYS A 40 5.34 -8.98 -9.64
N ILE A 41 4.14 -9.05 -10.22
CA ILE A 41 3.75 -8.27 -11.38
C ILE A 41 2.39 -7.61 -11.15
N ILE A 42 2.16 -6.49 -11.85
CA ILE A 42 0.83 -5.88 -11.95
C ILE A 42 0.11 -6.56 -13.11
N THR A 43 -1.11 -7.04 -12.89
CA THR A 43 -1.91 -7.65 -13.95
C THR A 43 -2.52 -6.57 -14.84
N GLU A 44 -3.05 -6.95 -16.01
CA GLU A 44 -3.81 -6.02 -16.85
C GLU A 44 -5.02 -5.43 -16.10
N LYS A 45 -5.73 -6.28 -15.32
CA LYS A 45 -6.79 -5.82 -14.42
C LYS A 45 -6.23 -4.80 -13.43
N GLY A 46 -5.10 -5.09 -12.80
CA GLY A 46 -4.46 -4.19 -11.85
C GLY A 46 -4.12 -2.83 -12.43
N CYS A 47 -3.57 -2.79 -13.65
CA CYS A 47 -3.31 -1.52 -14.34
C CYS A 47 -4.60 -0.70 -14.49
N ASN A 48 -5.68 -1.29 -15.01
CA ASN A 48 -6.95 -0.61 -15.21
C ASN A 48 -7.55 -0.10 -13.89
N GLU A 49 -7.54 -0.93 -12.85
CA GLU A 49 -8.11 -0.59 -11.55
C GLU A 49 -7.29 0.48 -10.82
N LEU A 50 -5.96 0.42 -10.90
CA LEU A 50 -5.07 1.45 -10.39
C LEU A 50 -5.34 2.80 -11.11
N GLU A 51 -5.54 2.81 -12.44
CA GLU A 51 -5.93 4.04 -13.17
C GLU A 51 -7.28 4.59 -12.70
N MET A 52 -8.26 3.71 -12.51
CA MET A 52 -9.60 4.12 -12.05
C MET A 52 -9.57 4.78 -10.66
N ILE A 53 -8.62 4.39 -9.80
CA ILE A 53 -8.45 5.03 -8.48
C ILE A 53 -7.54 6.27 -8.54
N GLY A 54 -7.09 6.67 -9.72
CA GLY A 54 -6.31 7.90 -9.94
C GLY A 54 -4.79 7.70 -9.82
N ILE A 55 -4.30 6.47 -9.99
CA ILE A 55 -2.87 6.18 -10.07
C ILE A 55 -2.43 6.20 -11.53
N ASP A 56 -1.47 7.07 -11.82
CA ASP A 56 -0.89 7.19 -13.16
C ASP A 56 0.15 6.07 -13.41
N ILE A 57 -0.29 4.99 -14.07
CA ILE A 57 0.54 3.81 -14.39
C ILE A 57 1.62 4.16 -15.42
N SER A 58 1.46 5.24 -16.19
CA SER A 58 2.48 5.65 -17.17
C SER A 58 3.80 5.98 -16.47
N LYS A 59 3.75 6.51 -15.24
CA LYS A 59 4.93 6.77 -14.39
C LYS A 59 5.74 5.51 -14.08
N LEU A 60 5.12 4.33 -14.10
CA LEU A 60 5.81 3.06 -13.88
C LEU A 60 6.69 2.64 -15.07
N ARG A 61 6.39 3.12 -16.29
CA ARG A 61 7.13 2.78 -17.52
C ARG A 61 8.39 3.59 -17.69
N ASP A 62 8.40 4.82 -17.18
CA ASP A 62 9.49 5.79 -17.37
C ASP A 62 10.58 5.70 -16.30
N SER A 63 10.51 4.69 -15.42
CA SER A 63 11.45 4.54 -14.31
C SER A 63 12.51 3.47 -14.55
N LYS A 64 13.73 3.77 -14.11
CA LYS A 64 14.79 2.75 -13.96
C LYS A 64 14.57 1.83 -12.75
N ARG A 65 13.60 2.14 -11.87
CA ARG A 65 13.26 1.32 -10.71
C ARG A 65 12.47 0.09 -11.15
N LYS A 66 12.61 -1.02 -10.44
CA LYS A 66 11.69 -2.15 -10.57
C LYS A 66 10.25 -1.65 -10.39
N THR A 67 9.34 -2.10 -11.23
CA THR A 67 7.94 -1.64 -11.22
C THR A 67 7.26 -1.93 -9.89
N ILE A 68 7.39 -3.17 -9.41
CA ILE A 68 6.79 -3.66 -8.17
C ILE A 68 7.69 -4.75 -7.59
N ASN A 69 7.72 -4.86 -6.26
CA ASN A 69 8.18 -6.05 -5.56
C ASN A 69 7.40 -6.22 -4.26
N VAL A 70 7.56 -7.37 -3.63
CA VAL A 70 7.16 -7.56 -2.24
C VAL A 70 8.28 -7.05 -1.36
N CYS A 71 8.00 -5.99 -0.58
CA CYS A 71 8.90 -5.52 0.46
C CYS A 71 8.49 -6.11 1.81
N THR A 72 9.47 -6.52 2.60
CA THR A 72 9.22 -7.07 3.94
C THR A 72 9.82 -6.13 4.99
N GLU A 73 8.97 -5.57 5.84
CA GLU A 73 9.37 -4.79 7.02
C GLU A 73 9.29 -5.68 8.26
N ARG A 74 10.24 -5.52 9.19
CA ARG A 74 10.14 -6.08 10.54
C ARG A 74 9.87 -4.98 11.55
N ASN A 75 8.70 -5.01 12.19
CA ASN A 75 8.31 -4.05 13.22
C ASN A 75 7.96 -4.78 14.52
N LEU A 76 8.68 -4.48 15.61
CA LEU A 76 8.47 -5.08 16.94
C LEU A 76 8.36 -6.61 16.92
N GLY A 77 9.20 -7.26 16.10
CA GLY A 77 9.25 -8.71 15.95
C GLY A 77 8.22 -9.32 14.99
N ILE A 78 7.36 -8.50 14.38
CA ILE A 78 6.33 -8.92 13.42
C ILE A 78 6.79 -8.53 12.01
N PHE A 79 6.61 -9.45 11.05
CA PHE A 79 6.90 -9.21 9.65
C PHE A 79 5.65 -8.73 8.92
N HIS A 80 5.80 -7.66 8.14
CA HIS A 80 4.76 -7.10 7.29
C HIS A 80 5.24 -7.10 5.84
N GLU A 81 4.56 -7.86 5.00
CA GLU A 81 4.73 -7.79 3.55
C GLU A 81 3.86 -6.67 2.98
N HIS A 82 4.43 -5.84 2.12
CA HIS A 82 3.75 -4.72 1.51
C HIS A 82 4.29 -4.44 0.10
N ILE A 83 3.61 -3.54 -0.62
CA ILE A 83 4.01 -3.14 -1.96
C ILE A 83 5.27 -2.27 -1.87
N GLY A 84 6.37 -2.73 -2.47
CA GLY A 84 7.61 -1.97 -2.56
C GLY A 84 7.89 -1.46 -3.97
N SER A 85 9.11 -0.96 -4.15
CA SER A 85 9.61 -0.39 -5.41
C SER A 85 8.71 0.74 -5.92
N HIS A 86 8.65 0.96 -7.24
CA HIS A 86 8.04 2.17 -7.78
C HIS A 86 6.53 2.26 -7.50
N LEU A 87 5.79 1.15 -7.63
CA LEU A 87 4.36 1.13 -7.30
C LEU A 87 4.12 1.50 -5.82
N GLY A 88 4.96 1.02 -4.91
CA GLY A 88 4.87 1.36 -3.50
C GLY A 88 5.01 2.87 -3.24
N SER A 89 5.95 3.53 -3.94
CA SER A 89 6.14 4.98 -3.87
C SER A 89 4.94 5.75 -4.40
N ILE A 90 4.44 5.37 -5.58
CA ILE A 90 3.28 6.05 -6.19
C ILE A 90 2.04 5.87 -5.32
N LEU A 91 1.83 4.70 -4.72
CA LEU A 91 0.72 4.47 -3.79
C LEU A 91 0.80 5.41 -2.59
N LEU A 92 1.99 5.55 -1.98
CA LEU A 92 2.18 6.47 -0.87
C LEU A 92 1.90 7.92 -1.28
N GLU A 93 2.47 8.37 -2.40
CA GLU A 93 2.26 9.70 -2.96
C GLU A 93 0.76 9.97 -3.20
N HIS A 94 0.07 9.05 -3.88
CA HIS A 94 -1.37 9.15 -4.14
C HIS A 94 -2.17 9.27 -2.84
N MET A 95 -1.86 8.45 -1.82
CA MET A 95 -2.58 8.50 -0.55
C MET A 95 -2.36 9.83 0.21
N ILE A 96 -1.18 10.45 0.07
CA ILE A 96 -0.89 11.77 0.65
C ILE A 96 -1.62 12.88 -0.14
N GLU A 97 -1.51 12.87 -1.47
CA GLU A 97 -2.14 13.87 -2.36
C GLU A 97 -3.68 13.83 -2.26
N SER A 98 -4.25 12.63 -2.20
CA SER A 98 -5.68 12.41 -1.98
C SER A 98 -6.13 12.70 -0.54
N LYS A 99 -5.20 13.07 0.37
CA LYS A 99 -5.43 13.33 1.80
C LYS A 99 -6.04 12.16 2.56
N TRP A 100 -5.73 10.93 2.14
CA TRP A 100 -6.08 9.72 2.89
C TRP A 100 -5.15 9.55 4.10
N LEU A 101 -3.88 9.94 3.93
CA LEU A 101 -2.89 10.01 4.99
C LEU A 101 -2.65 11.46 5.39
N GLN A 102 -2.62 11.70 6.70
CA GLN A 102 -2.26 12.99 7.29
C GLN A 102 -0.91 12.88 7.98
N LYS A 103 -0.03 13.86 7.76
CA LYS A 103 1.25 13.94 8.45
C LYS A 103 1.01 14.27 9.92
N LYS A 104 1.48 13.41 10.82
CA LYS A 104 1.40 13.60 12.27
C LYS A 104 2.63 14.33 12.82
N ASN A 105 3.81 13.96 12.31
CA ASN A 105 5.09 14.62 12.58
C ASN A 105 6.05 14.37 11.39
N ASP A 106 7.31 14.74 11.50
CA ASP A 106 8.28 14.58 10.41
C ASP A 106 8.48 13.16 9.87
N LYS A 107 8.12 12.13 10.64
CA LYS A 107 8.37 10.72 10.32
C LYS A 107 7.13 9.84 10.35
N ASP A 108 6.03 10.32 10.92
CA ASP A 108 4.81 9.53 11.11
C ASP A 108 3.63 10.12 10.34
N PHE A 109 2.87 9.23 9.70
CA PHE A 109 1.60 9.50 9.07
C PHE A 109 0.49 8.74 9.79
N GLU A 110 -0.74 9.24 9.68
CA GLU A 110 -1.94 8.58 10.18
C GLU A 110 -3.00 8.49 9.09
N LEU A 111 -3.72 7.38 9.07
CA LEU A 111 -4.90 7.19 8.23
C LEU A 111 -6.08 7.93 8.88
N ASN A 112 -6.71 8.84 8.15
CA ASN A 112 -7.87 9.60 8.64
C ASN A 112 -9.20 9.01 8.12
N ASP A 113 -10.32 9.57 8.55
CA ASP A 113 -11.66 9.09 8.18
C ASP A 113 -11.90 9.09 6.66
N LYS A 114 -11.36 10.08 5.94
CA LYS A 114 -11.46 10.13 4.47
C LYS A 114 -10.72 8.95 3.83
N GLY A 115 -9.51 8.66 4.30
CA GLY A 115 -8.74 7.52 3.83
C GLY A 115 -9.41 6.18 4.17
N LEU A 116 -9.98 6.08 5.37
CA LEU A 116 -10.72 4.90 5.80
C LEU A 116 -11.93 4.63 4.88
N GLN A 117 -12.75 5.66 4.65
CA GLN A 117 -13.91 5.57 3.76
C GLN A 117 -13.52 5.25 2.32
N ALA A 118 -12.42 5.82 1.83
CA ALA A 118 -11.92 5.52 0.48
C ALA A 118 -11.50 4.05 0.36
N LEU A 119 -10.72 3.54 1.31
CA LEU A 119 -10.30 2.13 1.34
C LEU A 119 -11.50 1.18 1.46
N GLU A 120 -12.50 1.50 2.29
CA GLU A 120 -13.75 0.75 2.35
C GLU A 120 -14.48 0.72 1.02
N THR A 121 -14.58 1.87 0.35
CA THR A 121 -15.24 2.00 -0.96
C THR A 121 -14.53 1.16 -2.02
N LEU A 122 -13.21 1.04 -1.95
CA LEU A 122 -12.41 0.14 -2.79
C LEU A 122 -12.61 -1.34 -2.46
N GLY A 123 -13.23 -1.68 -1.33
CA GLY A 123 -13.41 -3.05 -0.88
C GLY A 123 -12.24 -3.60 -0.05
N VAL A 124 -11.35 -2.73 0.45
CA VAL A 124 -10.28 -3.12 1.36
C VAL A 124 -10.88 -3.50 2.72
N ASP A 125 -10.52 -4.67 3.25
CA ASP A 125 -11.01 -5.14 4.56
C ASP A 125 -10.33 -4.39 5.71
N ILE A 126 -10.93 -3.26 6.09
CA ILE A 126 -10.46 -2.42 7.17
C ILE A 126 -10.81 -2.95 8.57
N LYS A 127 -11.55 -4.06 8.70
CA LYS A 127 -11.94 -4.58 10.03
C LYS A 127 -10.71 -4.87 10.89
N LYS A 128 -9.61 -5.26 10.25
CA LYS A 128 -8.29 -5.49 10.87
C LYS A 128 -7.59 -4.22 11.35
N ILE A 129 -8.05 -3.05 10.92
CA ILE A 129 -7.56 -1.74 11.37
C ILE A 129 -8.28 -1.32 12.66
N ILE A 130 -9.57 -1.65 12.79
CA ILE A 130 -10.46 -1.17 13.86
C ILE A 130 -10.55 -2.16 15.05
N SER A 131 -10.34 -3.46 14.82
CA SER A 131 -10.41 -4.53 15.85
C SER A 131 -9.12 -4.69 16.63
#